data_AF-A0A4Y3RY93-F1
#
_entry.id   AF-A0A4Y3RY93-F1
#
_cell.length_a   1.000
_cell.length_b   1.000
_cell.length_c   1.000
_cell.angle_alpha   90.00
_cell.angle_beta   90.00
_cell.angle_gamma   90.00
#
_symmetry.space_group_name_H-M   'P 1'
#
loop_
_entity.id
_entity.type
_entity.pdbx_description
1 polymer ?
#
loop_
_entity_poly.entity_id
_entity_poly.type
_entity_poly.pdbx_seq_one_letter_code
_entity_poly.pdbx_strand_id
1 'polypeptide(L)'
;MIVPGRCSNGFRDYCQSTVDRVLAIRSLLESGLPVRLIREVLPRLTDEPDVGADVVCADFLHEVESYRDRLAARIAVLSDQQAALDAYLREAQRTDLQPPLDLDVSVRVLRSVHGDL
;
A
#
# COMPACT_ATOMS: atom_id res chain seq x y z
N MET A 1 17.03 8.14 14.53
CA MET A 1 16.18 9.21 15.10
C MET A 1 16.98 10.50 15.06
N ILE A 2 16.35 11.62 14.69
CA ILE A 2 17.05 12.89 14.46
C ILE A 2 17.02 13.73 15.73
N VAL A 3 18.20 14.18 16.16
CA VAL A 3 18.36 15.14 17.26
C VAL A 3 18.94 16.41 16.63
N PRO A 4 18.16 17.50 16.50
CA PRO A 4 18.67 18.74 15.94
C PRO A 4 19.59 19.45 16.93
N GLY A 5 20.53 20.23 16.38
CA GLY A 5 21.36 21.13 17.17
C GLY A 5 20.53 22.23 17.84
N ARG A 6 21.17 23.04 18.68
CA ARG A 6 20.54 24.22 19.28
C ARG A 6 21.36 25.46 18.98
N CYS A 7 20.69 26.48 18.45
CA CYS A 7 21.26 27.81 18.32
C CYS A 7 21.34 28.48 19.70
N SER A 8 22.25 29.46 19.85
CA SER A 8 22.43 30.23 21.09
C SER A 8 21.18 31.00 21.53
N ASN A 9 20.24 31.24 20.61
CA ASN A 9 18.94 31.87 20.83
C ASN A 9 17.81 30.87 21.18
N GLY A 10 18.12 29.59 21.36
CA GLY A 10 17.17 28.56 21.79
C GLY A 10 16.37 27.87 20.67
N PHE A 11 16.51 28.32 19.42
CA PHE A 11 15.87 27.68 18.27
C PHE A 11 16.57 26.36 17.89
N ARG A 12 15.83 25.48 17.21
CA ARG A 12 16.39 24.23 16.67
C ARG A 12 17.23 24.55 15.44
N ASP A 13 18.47 24.08 15.45
CA ASP A 13 19.38 24.16 14.32
C ASP A 13 19.26 22.89 13.48
N TYR A 14 18.86 23.06 12.22
CA TYR A 14 18.76 21.98 11.24
C TYR A 14 19.80 22.25 10.15
N CYS A 15 21.01 21.76 10.36
CA CYS A 15 22.04 21.78 9.33
C CYS A 15 21.67 20.85 8.15
N GLN A 16 22.34 21.02 7.02
CA GLN A 16 22.07 20.26 5.79
C GLN A 16 22.09 18.73 6.03
N SER A 17 23.04 18.22 6.80
CA SER A 17 23.11 16.78 7.15
C SER A 17 21.89 16.29 7.92
N THR A 18 21.23 17.16 8.69
CA THR A 18 19.97 16.83 9.37
C THR A 18 18.84 16.69 8.36
N VAL A 19 18.79 17.57 7.35
CA VAL A 19 17.80 17.51 6.26
C VAL A 19 18.01 16.26 5.40
N ASP A 20 19.25 15.97 5.00
CA ASP A 20 19.61 14.79 4.21
C ASP A 20 19.20 13.49 4.93
N ARG A 21 19.38 13.46 6.25
CA ARG A 21 18.95 12.36 7.11
C ARG A 21 17.42 12.21 7.18
N VAL A 22 16.66 13.30 7.19
CA VAL A 22 15.18 13.24 7.10
C VAL A 22 14.77 12.62 5.77
N LEU A 23 15.39 13.05 4.66
CA LEU A 23 15.08 12.55 3.33
C LEU A 23 15.37 11.04 3.22
N ALA A 24 16.50 10.58 3.73
CA ALA A 24 16.84 9.16 3.77
C ALA A 24 15.81 8.33 4.57
N ILE A 25 15.42 8.80 5.77
CA ILE A 25 14.36 8.16 6.57
C ILE A 25 13.06 8.10 5.78
N ARG A 26 12.68 9.20 5.11
CA ARG A 26 11.44 9.29 4.35
C ARG A 26 11.42 8.27 3.21
N SER A 27 12.49 8.16 2.44
CA SER A 27 12.60 7.16 1.37
C SER A 27 12.50 5.72 1.88
N LEU A 28 13.08 5.42 3.05
CA LEU A 28 12.98 4.10 3.67
C LEU A 28 11.57 3.82 4.25
N LEU A 29 10.85 4.84 4.70
CA LEU A 29 9.46 4.69 5.10
C LEU A 29 8.56 4.46 3.88
N GLU A 30 8.82 5.16 2.78
CA GLU A 30 8.10 5.01 1.52
C GLU A 30 8.30 3.61 0.90
N SER A 31 9.45 2.97 1.11
CA SER A 31 9.66 1.56 0.73
C SER A 31 8.91 0.57 1.61
N GLY A 32 8.23 1.05 2.66
CA GLY A 32 7.48 0.24 3.60
C GLY A 32 8.34 -0.40 4.67
N LEU A 33 9.59 0.03 4.89
CA LEU A 33 10.41 -0.53 5.96
C LEU A 33 9.90 -0.05 7.34
N PRO A 34 9.79 -0.92 8.35
CA PRO A 34 9.35 -0.50 9.67
C PRO A 34 10.38 0.41 10.34
N VAL A 35 9.90 1.40 11.10
CA VAL A 35 10.72 2.42 11.79
C VAL A 35 11.84 1.78 12.64
N ARG A 36 11.62 0.60 13.22
CA ARG A 36 12.63 -0.13 14.00
C ARG A 36 13.86 -0.49 13.15
N LEU A 37 13.65 -1.12 11.99
CA LEU A 37 14.73 -1.46 11.06
C LEU A 37 15.42 -0.22 10.50
N ILE A 38 14.65 0.84 10.20
CA ILE A 38 15.21 2.12 9.76
C ILE A 38 16.16 2.69 10.83
N ARG A 39 15.80 2.63 12.12
CA ARG A 39 16.67 3.15 13.20
C ARG A 39 18.01 2.42 13.28
N GLU A 40 18.04 1.13 12.95
CA GLU A 40 19.25 0.30 13.02
C GLU A 40 20.17 0.51 11.81
N VAL A 41 19.60 0.78 10.62
CA VAL A 41 20.38 1.06 9.40
C VAL A 41 20.85 2.51 9.31
N LEU A 42 20.05 3.46 9.82
CA LEU A 42 20.27 4.89 9.59
C LEU A 42 21.67 5.40 9.96
N PRO A 43 22.30 5.03 11.10
CA PRO A 43 23.65 5.49 11.43
C PRO A 43 24.66 5.18 10.31
N ARG A 44 24.55 4.00 9.69
CA ARG A 44 25.45 3.55 8.61
C ARG A 44 25.28 4.33 7.30
N LEU A 45 24.10 4.94 7.08
CA LEU A 45 23.80 5.70 5.87
C LEU A 45 24.18 7.18 5.97
N THR A 46 24.40 7.68 7.20
CA THR A 46 24.60 9.11 7.45
C THR A 46 25.94 9.47 8.07
N ASP A 47 26.64 8.50 8.64
CA ASP A 47 27.97 8.71 9.21
C ASP A 47 29.03 8.41 8.12
N GLU A 48 30.15 9.15 8.12
CA GLU A 48 31.33 8.80 7.30
C GLU A 48 31.70 7.33 7.56
N PRO A 49 32.19 6.57 6.55
CA PRO A 49 32.44 5.13 6.68
C PRO A 49 33.45 4.87 7.79
N ASP A 50 32.96 4.63 8.99
CA ASP A 50 33.79 4.33 10.14
C ASP A 50 34.44 2.97 9.88
N VAL A 51 35.78 2.94 9.96
CA VAL A 51 36.62 1.78 9.66
C VAL A 51 36.41 0.73 10.77
N GLY A 52 35.25 0.08 10.75
CA GLY A 52 34.79 -0.83 11.80
C GLY A 52 33.27 -1.08 11.82
N ALA A 53 32.46 -0.31 11.08
CA ALA A 53 30.99 -0.40 11.12
C ALA A 53 30.36 -1.41 10.13
N ASP A 54 31.14 -2.29 9.51
CA ASP A 54 30.69 -3.12 8.38
C ASP A 54 30.04 -4.47 8.78
N VAL A 55 29.81 -4.72 10.06
CA VAL A 55 29.14 -5.96 10.48
C VAL A 55 27.64 -5.76 10.52
N VAL A 56 26.92 -6.14 9.46
CA VAL A 56 25.48 -6.37 9.55
C VAL A 56 25.25 -7.53 10.51
N CYS A 57 24.56 -7.28 11.63
CA CYS A 57 24.28 -8.35 12.60
C CYS A 57 23.32 -9.36 11.97
N ALA A 58 23.55 -10.66 12.21
CA ALA A 58 22.67 -11.73 11.73
C ALA A 58 21.21 -11.53 12.18
N ASP A 59 21.01 -11.01 13.40
CA ASP A 59 19.69 -10.70 13.95
C ASP A 59 18.95 -9.64 13.10
N PHE A 60 19.69 -8.64 12.60
CA PHE A 60 19.10 -7.60 11.74
C PHE A 60 18.63 -8.19 10.41
N LEU A 61 19.45 -9.05 9.78
CA LEU A 61 19.07 -9.74 8.55
C LEU A 61 17.85 -10.63 8.76
N HIS A 62 17.79 -11.35 9.89
CA HIS A 62 16.65 -12.18 10.23
C HIS A 62 15.35 -11.37 10.39
N GLU A 63 15.42 -10.20 11.02
CA GLU A 63 14.26 -9.30 11.13
C GLU A 63 13.82 -8.73 9.77
N VAL A 64 14.77 -8.42 8.87
CA VAL A 64 14.46 -8.01 7.50
C VAL A 64 13.78 -9.14 6.73
N GLU A 65 14.26 -10.38 6.84
CA GLU A 65 13.65 -11.56 6.22
C GLU A 65 12.24 -11.82 6.76
N SER A 66 12.08 -11.82 8.08
CA SER A 66 10.76 -11.96 8.72
C SER A 66 9.79 -10.86 8.29
N TYR A 67 10.28 -9.64 8.13
CA TYR A 67 9.48 -8.54 7.60
C TYR A 67 9.06 -8.75 6.14
N ARG A 68 10.00 -9.14 5.27
CA ARG A 68 9.73 -9.47 3.88
C ARG A 68 8.66 -10.55 3.77
N ASP A 69 8.76 -11.60 4.56
CA ASP A 69 7.84 -12.75 4.50
C ASP A 69 6.42 -12.36 4.96
N ARG A 70 6.30 -11.53 6.01
CA ARG A 70 5.00 -10.95 6.42
C ARG A 70 4.38 -10.07 5.35
N LEU A 71 5.19 -9.25 4.69
CA LEU A 71 4.73 -8.39 3.59
C LEU A 71 4.24 -9.23 2.41
N ALA A 72 5.00 -10.25 2.01
CA ALA A 72 4.63 -11.17 0.95
C ALA A 72 3.31 -11.89 1.25
N ALA A 73 3.12 -12.38 2.49
CA ALA A 73 1.88 -13.01 2.91
C ALA A 73 0.68 -12.04 2.83
N ARG A 74 0.87 -10.78 3.24
CA ARG A 74 -0.18 -9.75 3.13
C ARG A 74 -0.51 -9.39 1.68
N ILE A 75 0.49 -9.30 0.82
CA ILE A 75 0.31 -9.06 -0.62
C ILE A 75 -0.53 -10.20 -1.22
N ALA A 76 -0.20 -11.46 -0.93
CA ALA A 76 -0.95 -12.60 -1.45
C ALA A 76 -2.44 -12.52 -1.11
N VAL A 77 -2.78 -12.27 0.17
CA VAL A 77 -4.18 -12.11 0.61
C VAL A 77 -4.88 -10.97 -0.11
N LEU A 78 -4.23 -9.81 -0.23
CA LEU A 78 -4.82 -8.65 -0.91
C LEU A 78 -5.00 -8.88 -2.41
N SER A 79 -4.05 -9.58 -3.05
CA SER A 79 -4.16 -9.98 -4.46
C SER A 79 -5.30 -10.95 -4.69
N ASP A 80 -5.51 -11.92 -3.79
CA ASP A 80 -6.65 -12.84 -3.87
C ASP A 80 -7.99 -12.08 -3.73
N GLN A 81 -8.06 -11.14 -2.80
CA GLN A 81 -9.23 -10.27 -2.62
C GLN A 81 -9.50 -9.41 -3.86
N GLN A 82 -8.46 -8.82 -4.44
CA GLN A 82 -8.57 -8.05 -5.68
C GLN A 82 -9.08 -8.93 -6.82
N ALA A 83 -8.53 -10.14 -6.99
CA ALA A 83 -8.97 -11.07 -8.02
C ALA A 83 -10.45 -11.46 -7.87
N ALA A 84 -10.93 -11.63 -6.63
CA ALA A 84 -12.34 -11.90 -6.35
C ALA A 84 -13.25 -10.71 -6.73
N LEU A 85 -12.85 -9.48 -6.39
CA LEU A 85 -13.57 -8.27 -6.78
C LEU A 85 -13.60 -8.11 -8.30
N ASP A 86 -12.48 -8.33 -8.98
CA ASP A 86 -12.38 -8.27 -10.44
C ASP A 86 -13.27 -9.33 -11.11
N ALA A 87 -13.39 -10.52 -10.51
CA ALA A 87 -14.27 -11.57 -11.01
C ALA A 87 -15.75 -11.18 -10.87
N TYR A 88 -16.13 -10.63 -9.72
CA TYR A 88 -17.48 -10.12 -9.48
C TYR A 88 -17.84 -9.01 -10.48
N LEU A 89 -16.96 -8.03 -10.66
CA LEU A 89 -17.19 -6.92 -11.60
C LEU A 89 -17.31 -7.41 -13.05
N ARG A 90 -16.48 -8.36 -13.48
CA ARG A 90 -16.59 -8.98 -14.80
C ARG A 90 -17.94 -9.65 -15.01
N GLU A 91 -18.47 -10.32 -13.99
CA GLU A 91 -19.77 -10.99 -14.09
C GLU A 91 -20.95 -10.01 -14.14
N ALA A 92 -20.91 -8.98 -13.30
CA ALA A 92 -21.88 -7.90 -13.33
C ALA A 92 -21.94 -7.22 -14.71
N GLN A 93 -20.77 -6.94 -15.31
CA GLN A 93 -20.68 -6.34 -16.65
C GLN A 93 -21.21 -7.25 -17.78
N ARG A 94 -21.08 -8.58 -17.66
CA ARG A 94 -21.67 -9.52 -18.62
C ARG A 94 -23.19 -9.52 -18.55
N THR A 95 -23.73 -9.41 -17.34
CA THR A 95 -25.18 -9.41 -17.12
C THR A 95 -25.80 -8.10 -17.62
N ASP A 96 -25.13 -6.96 -17.42
CA ASP A 96 -25.54 -5.67 -18.02
C ASP A 96 -25.45 -5.66 -19.56
N LEU A 97 -24.59 -6.49 -20.16
CA LEU A 97 -24.49 -6.67 -21.61
C LEU A 97 -25.55 -7.61 -22.21
N GLN A 98 -26.46 -8.17 -21.40
CA GLN A 98 -27.60 -8.91 -21.89
C GLN A 98 -28.79 -7.96 -22.05
N PRO A 99 -29.05 -7.39 -23.25
CA PRO A 99 -30.34 -6.73 -23.47
C PRO A 99 -31.42 -7.78 -23.21
N PRO A 100 -32.56 -7.40 -22.60
CA PRO A 100 -33.58 -8.37 -22.25
C PRO A 100 -34.05 -9.07 -23.53
N LEU A 101 -33.65 -10.33 -23.68
CA LEU A 101 -34.27 -11.24 -24.62
C LEU A 101 -35.67 -11.49 -24.08
N ASP A 102 -36.63 -11.11 -24.90
CA ASP A 102 -38.06 -11.43 -24.83
C ASP A 102 -38.95 -10.54 -23.95
N LEU A 103 -39.28 -9.35 -24.47
CA LEU A 103 -40.46 -8.57 -24.09
C LEU A 103 -41.65 -8.82 -25.04
N ASP A 104 -41.76 -10.00 -25.67
CA ASP A 104 -42.92 -10.35 -26.52
C ASP A 104 -43.93 -11.31 -25.86
N VAL A 105 -43.77 -11.62 -24.57
CA VAL A 105 -44.76 -12.43 -23.84
C VAL A 105 -45.08 -11.73 -22.52
N SER A 106 -46.16 -10.93 -22.49
CA SER A 106 -47.11 -10.90 -21.36
C SER A 106 -48.12 -9.75 -21.34
N VAL A 107 -48.13 -8.77 -22.26
CA VAL A 107 -49.11 -7.66 -22.15
C VAL A 107 -50.25 -7.69 -23.19
N ARG A 108 -50.19 -8.53 -24.23
CA ARG A 108 -51.27 -8.63 -25.24
C ARG A 108 -52.28 -9.74 -24.93
N VAL A 109 -52.87 -9.77 -23.73
CA VAL A 109 -54.08 -10.60 -23.46
C VAL A 109 -55.21 -9.82 -22.74
N LEU A 110 -55.04 -8.56 -22.32
CA LEU A 110 -56.12 -7.84 -21.60
C LEU A 110 -56.64 -6.57 -22.27
N ARG A 111 -56.81 -6.59 -23.61
CA ARG A 111 -57.71 -5.64 -24.31
C ARG A 111 -58.52 -6.35 -25.41
N SER A 112 -59.40 -7.28 -25.00
CA SER A 112 -60.40 -7.86 -25.91
C SER A 112 -61.79 -8.04 -25.29
N VAL A 113 -62.14 -7.31 -24.23
CA VAL A 113 -63.52 -7.32 -23.71
C VAL A 113 -63.97 -5.91 -23.31
N HIS A 114 -64.15 -5.04 -24.30
CA HIS A 114 -65.21 -4.03 -24.29
C HIS A 114 -65.38 -3.46 -25.71
N GLY A 115 -65.81 -4.32 -26.61
CA GLY A 115 -66.70 -3.92 -27.69
C GLY A 115 -67.99 -4.69 -27.46
N ASP A 116 -69.02 -4.01 -26.95
CA ASP A 116 -70.40 -4.16 -27.40
C ASP A 116 -71.33 -3.28 -26.55
N LEU A 117 -72.09 -2.46 -27.28
CA LEU A 117 -73.25 -1.61 -26.94
C LEU A 117 -72.98 -0.12 -26.71
#